data_AF-N9QEI3-F1
#
_entry.id   AF-N9QEI3-F1
#
_cell.length_a   1.000
_cell.length_b   1.000
_cell.length_c   1.000
_cell.angle_alpha   90.00
_cell.angle_beta   90.00
_cell.angle_gamma   90.00
#
_symmetry.space_group_name_H-M   'P 1'
#
loop_
_entity.id
_entity.type
_entity.pdbx_description
1 polymer ?
#
loop_
_entity_poly.entity_id
_entity_poly.type
_entity_poly.pdbx_seq_one_letter_code
_entity_poly.pdbx_strand_id
1 'polypeptide(L)' 'MLTKEQQLKWIKEGRGQGFLNTYKPFLTVKDNKSLNNRSSRVYGYKTGRTHHLFSDLELAVFLILDRNIFIPQSQLFK' A
#
# COMPACT_ATOMS: atom_id res chain seq x y z
N MET A 1 -18.02 0.16 10.59
CA MET A 1 -17.87 1.07 9.43
C MET A 1 -17.09 2.30 9.87
N LEU A 2 -16.28 2.89 8.99
CA LEU A 2 -15.48 4.08 9.32
C LEU A 2 -16.41 5.30 9.45
N THR A 3 -16.19 6.17 10.44
CA THR A 3 -17.02 7.38 10.60
C THR A 3 -16.65 8.43 9.56
N LYS A 4 -17.61 9.28 9.17
CA LYS A 4 -17.36 10.38 8.22
C LYS A 4 -16.26 11.33 8.70
N GLU A 5 -16.19 11.58 10.01
CA GLU A 5 -15.16 12.40 10.64
C GLU A 5 -13.75 11.81 10.47
N GLN A 6 -13.61 10.49 10.64
CA GLN A 6 -12.35 9.79 10.42
C GLN A 6 -11.92 9.84 8.96
N GLN A 7 -12.86 9.70 8.01
CA GLN A 7 -12.59 9.84 6.58
C GLN A 7 -12.03 11.22 6.24
N LEU A 8 -12.68 12.28 6.72
CA LEU A 8 -12.23 13.66 6.49
C LEU A 8 -10.85 13.92 7.10
N LYS A 9 -10.57 13.35 8.28
CA LYS A 9 -9.24 13.43 8.90
C LYS A 9 -8.18 12.76 8.03
N TRP A 10 -8.44 11.56 7.51
CA TRP A 10 -7.49 10.84 6.65
C TRP A 10 -7.22 11.56 5.32
N ILE A 11 -8.27 12.17 4.75
CA ILE A 11 -8.14 13.01 3.55
C ILE A 11 -7.26 14.24 3.87
N LYS A 12 -7.48 14.90 5.02
CA LYS A 12 -6.68 16.06 5.47
C LYS A 12 -5.21 15.70 5.75
N GLU A 13 -4.94 14.48 6.21
CA GLU A 13 -3.59 13.94 6.39
C GLU A 13 -2.86 13.66 5.06
N GLY A 14 -3.56 13.77 3.91
CA GLY A 14 -3.02 13.48 2.59
C GLY A 14 -2.78 11.99 2.36
N ARG A 15 -3.53 11.12 3.04
CA ARG A 15 -3.45 9.68 2.80
C ARG A 15 -4.00 9.33 1.42
N GLY A 16 -3.36 8.39 0.73
CA GLY A 16 -3.65 8.04 -0.65
C GLY A 16 -3.04 9.00 -1.69
N GLN A 17 -2.24 9.97 -1.26
CA GLN A 17 -1.55 10.92 -2.15
C GLN A 17 -0.04 10.65 -2.18
N GLY A 18 0.61 11.13 -3.25
CA GLY A 18 2.04 10.99 -3.49
C GLY A 18 2.36 9.90 -4.51
N PHE A 19 3.65 9.74 -4.82
CA PHE A 19 4.14 8.76 -5.79
C PHE A 19 5.37 8.05 -5.23
N LEU A 20 5.56 6.77 -5.59
CA LEU A 20 6.74 6.00 -5.17
C LEU A 20 6.95 6.04 -3.65
N ASN A 21 8.08 6.58 -3.22
CA ASN A 21 8.50 6.71 -1.83
C ASN A 21 7.69 7.76 -1.06
N THR A 22 7.09 8.74 -1.76
CA THR A 22 6.26 9.78 -1.12
C THR A 22 4.80 9.36 -1.01
N TYR A 23 4.39 8.24 -1.64
CA TYR A 23 3.02 7.75 -1.55
C TYR A 23 2.69 7.31 -0.12
N LYS A 24 1.69 7.96 0.46
CA LYS A 24 1.14 7.59 1.77
C LYS A 24 -0.01 6.60 1.58
N PRO A 25 0.11 5.35 2.05
CA PRO A 25 -0.98 4.38 1.95
C PRO A 25 -2.21 4.85 2.74
N PHE A 26 -3.41 4.63 2.16
CA PHE A 26 -4.67 5.04 2.78
C PHE A 26 -4.96 4.24 4.05
N LEU A 27 -4.83 2.92 3.93
CA LEU A 27 -4.98 1.97 5.03
C LEU A 27 -3.59 1.51 5.48
N THR A 28 -3.38 1.48 6.78
CA THR A 28 -2.20 0.83 7.37
C THR A 28 -2.60 -0.46 8.08
N VAL A 29 -1.64 -1.36 8.27
CA VAL A 29 -1.83 -2.61 9.05
C VAL A 29 -2.41 -2.33 10.45
N LYS A 30 -2.09 -1.17 11.04
CA LYS A 30 -2.59 -0.77 12.35
C LYS A 30 -4.07 -0.37 12.34
N ASP A 31 -4.58 0.10 11.20
CA ASP A 31 -5.97 0.53 11.05
C ASP A 31 -6.90 -0.67 10.86
N ASN A 32 -6.36 -1.80 10.37
CA ASN A 32 -7.11 -3.03 10.11
C ASN A 32 -7.00 -4.05 11.27
N LYS A 33 -7.37 -3.64 12.49
CA LYS A 33 -7.35 -4.54 13.66
C LYS A 33 -8.45 -5.61 13.67
N SER A 34 -9.46 -5.45 12.81
CA SER A 34 -10.66 -6.28 12.82
C SER A 34 -10.58 -7.50 11.90
N LEU A 35 -9.67 -7.51 10.92
CA LEU A 35 -9.50 -8.68 10.07
C LEU A 35 -8.63 -9.70 10.80
N ASN A 36 -9.21 -10.88 11.06
CA ASN A 36 -8.49 -12.07 11.53
C ASN A 36 -7.44 -12.60 10.53
N ASN A 37 -7.32 -11.96 9.36
CA ASN A 37 -6.45 -12.37 8.28
C ASN A 37 -5.03 -11.84 8.46
N ARG A 38 -4.07 -12.61 7.97
CA ARG A 38 -2.65 -12.29 8.01
C ARG A 38 -2.36 -11.01 7.23
N SER A 39 -1.75 -10.04 7.91
CA SER A 39 -1.24 -8.82 7.30
C SER A 39 0.27 -8.87 7.20
N SER A 40 0.80 -8.35 6.10
CA SER A 40 2.23 -8.39 5.78
C SER A 40 2.76 -6.99 5.49
N ARG A 41 4.01 -6.75 5.89
CA ARG A 41 4.75 -5.53 5.55
C ARG A 41 5.97 -5.93 4.74
N VAL A 42 6.02 -5.51 3.48
CA VAL A 42 7.09 -5.91 2.55
C VAL A 42 7.71 -4.68 1.92
N TYR A 43 9.04 -4.64 1.86
CA TYR A 43 9.77 -3.57 1.20
C TYR A 43 9.80 -3.82 -0.31
N GLY A 44 9.32 -2.86 -1.10
CA GLY A 44 9.35 -2.93 -2.56
C GLY A 44 10.56 -2.18 -3.11
N TYR A 45 11.53 -2.91 -3.64
CA TYR A 45 12.79 -2.36 -4.15
C TYR A 45 12.56 -1.37 -5.30
N LYS A 46 11.55 -1.62 -6.15
CA LYS A 46 11.21 -0.71 -7.25
C LYS A 46 10.64 0.62 -6.77
N THR A 47 9.86 0.58 -5.69
CA THR A 47 9.11 1.73 -5.18
C THR A 47 9.83 2.51 -4.09
N GLY A 48 10.85 1.90 -3.48
CA GLY A 48 11.60 2.49 -2.36
C GLY A 48 10.81 2.58 -1.04
N ARG A 49 9.63 1.94 -0.92
CA ARG A 49 8.77 2.03 0.27
C ARG A 49 8.34 0.67 0.82
N THR A 50 7.90 0.68 2.06
CA THR A 50 7.23 -0.46 2.70
C THR A 50 5.74 -0.47 2.33
N HIS A 51 5.30 -1.56 1.72
CA HIS A 51 3.89 -1.80 1.39
C HIS A 51 3.19 -2.48 2.55
N HIS A 52 1.97 -2.02 2.81
CA HIS A 52 1.06 -2.62 3.79
C HIS A 52 0.05 -3.47 3.03
N LEU A 53 0.10 -4.78 3.23
CA LEU A 53 -0.72 -5.76 2.54
C LEU A 53 -1.59 -6.48 3.57
N PHE A 54 -2.85 -6.76 3.21
CA PHE A 54 -3.88 -7.25 4.13
C PHE A 54 -4.33 -8.68 3.82
N SER A 55 -3.75 -9.31 2.80
CA SER A 55 -4.01 -10.71 2.47
C SER A 55 -2.79 -11.37 1.83
N ASP A 56 -2.74 -12.70 1.90
CA ASP A 56 -1.70 -13.49 1.24
C ASP A 56 -1.81 -13.44 -0.29
N LEU A 57 -3.02 -13.21 -0.83
CA LEU A 57 -3.22 -12.99 -2.26
C LEU A 57 -2.63 -11.66 -2.72
N GLU A 58 -2.82 -10.59 -1.93
CA GLU A 58 -2.21 -9.29 -2.21
C GLU A 58 -0.68 -9.39 -2.16
N LEU A 59 -0.14 -10.19 -1.22
CA LEU A 59 1.27 -10.50 -1.15
C LEU A 59 1.78 -11.24 -2.39
N ALA A 60 1.07 -12.28 -2.84
CA ALA A 60 1.45 -13.01 -4.04
C ALA A 60 1.48 -12.09 -5.29
N VAL A 61 0.43 -11.28 -5.48
CA VAL A 61 0.35 -10.30 -6.58
C VAL A 61 1.47 -9.27 -6.47
N PHE A 62 1.72 -8.74 -5.27
CA PHE A 62 2.80 -7.79 -5.04
C PHE A 62 4.17 -8.35 -5.43
N LEU A 63 4.48 -9.58 -5.02
CA LEU A 63 5.75 -10.23 -5.36
C LEU A 63 5.89 -10.46 -6.86
N ILE A 64 4.82 -10.84 -7.55
CA ILE A 64 4.81 -11.00 -9.01
C ILE A 64 5.13 -9.66 -9.67
N LEU A 65 4.48 -8.57 -9.26
CA LEU A 65 4.71 -7.23 -9.83
C LEU A 65 6.12 -6.69 -9.56
N ASP A 66 6.61 -6.87 -8.33
CA ASP A 66 7.94 -6.39 -7.93
C ASP A 66 9.06 -7.18 -8.63
N ARG A 67 8.88 -8.51 -8.83
CA ARG A 67 9.86 -9.37 -9.49
C ARG A 67 9.78 -9.39 -11.02
N ASN A 68 8.72 -8.88 -11.62
CA ASN A 68 8.57 -8.90 -13.07
C ASN A 68 9.60 -7.98 -13.75
N ILE A 69 10.46 -8.56 -14.57
CA ILE A 69 11.55 -7.86 -15.28
C ILE A 69 10.97 -6.94 -16.38
N PHE A 70 9.82 -7.29 -16.95
CA PHE A 70 9.17 -6.53 -18.03
C PHE A 70 8.44 -5.27 -17.58
N ILE A 71 8.33 -5.03 -16.27
CA ILE A 71 7.84 -3.77 -15.72
C ILE A 71 9.08 -2.96 -15.30
N PRO A 72 9.71 -2.22 -16.24
CA PRO A 72 10.84 -1.37 -15.90
C PRO A 72 10.36 -0.28 -14.94
N GLN A 73 11.22 0.14 -14.02
CA GLN A 73 10.92 1.26 -13.12
C GLN A 73 10.46 2.50 -13.90
N SER A 74 10.86 2.69 -15.15
CA SER A 74 10.44 3.81 -16.00
C SER A 74 8.97 3.77 -16.46
N GLN A 75 8.31 2.61 -16.54
CA GLN A 75 6.93 2.49 -17.04
C GLN A 75 5.85 2.57 -15.97
N LEU A 76 6.21 2.57 -14.69
CA LEU A 76 5.26 2.77 -13.59
C LEU A 76 4.82 4.25 -13.44
N PHE A 77 5.30 5.14 -14.31
CA PHE A 77 5.23 6.61 -14.13
C PHE A 77 4.83 7.38 -15.40
N LYS A 78 3.66 7.06 -15.97
CA LYS A 78 2.86 8.02 -16.73
C LYS A 78 1.46 8.07 -16.15
#